data_AF-A0A3D2JBK0-F1
#
_entry.id   AF-A0A3D2JBK0-F1
#
_cell.length_a   1.000
_cell.length_b   1.000
_cell.length_c   1.000
_cell.angle_alpha   90.00
_cell.angle_beta   90.00
_cell.angle_gamma   90.00
#
_symmetry.space_group_name_H-M   'P 1'
#
loop_
_entity.id
_entity.type
_entity.pdbx_description
1 polymer ?
#
loop_
_entity_poly.entity_id
_entity_poly.type
_entity_poly.pdbx_seq_one_letter_code
_entity_poly.pdbx_strand_id
1 'polypeptide(L)' 'MIVIVGAGLAGLTCAKMLAERGKRVLVLEATDQVGGRVRTDIHE' A
#
# COMPACT_ATOMS: atom_id res chain seq x y z
N MET A 1 -16.58 -1.11 1.84
CA MET A 1 -15.34 -0.37 1.49
C MET A 1 -14.35 -0.59 2.62
N ILE A 2 -13.10 -0.95 2.30
CA ILE A 2 -12.07 -1.25 3.30
C ILE A 2 -10.99 -0.16 3.21
N VAL A 3 -10.58 0.39 4.35
CA VAL A 3 -9.51 1.39 4.42
C VAL A 3 -8.31 0.78 5.11
N ILE A 4 -7.13 0.93 4.50
CA ILE A 4 -5.85 0.45 5.00
C ILE A 4 -4.99 1.68 5.27
N VAL A 5 -4.52 1.83 6.51
CA VAL A 5 -3.63 2.93 6.91
C VAL A 5 -2.19 2.42 6.95
N GLY A 6 -1.31 3.06 6.18
CA GLY A 6 0.07 2.67 5.93
C GLY A 6 0.24 1.88 4.63
N ALA A 7 0.99 2.42 3.68
CA ALA A 7 1.40 1.81 2.42
C ALA A 7 2.82 1.20 2.50
N GLY A 8 3.17 0.60 3.65
CA GLY A 8 4.33 -0.28 3.78
C GLY A 8 4.06 -1.70 3.29
N LEU A 9 5.06 -2.59 3.41
CA LEU A 9 5.01 -3.98 2.95
C LEU A 9 3.71 -4.71 3.36
N ALA A 10 3.34 -4.65 4.64
CA ALA A 10 2.16 -5.33 5.15
C ALA A 10 0.84 -4.74 4.60
N GLY A 11 0.73 -3.41 4.56
CA GLY A 11 -0.46 -2.71 4.06
C GLY A 11 -0.70 -2.94 2.58
N LEU A 12 0.35 -2.84 1.76
CA LEU A 12 0.26 -3.12 0.32
C LEU A 12 -0.06 -4.57 0.02
N THR A 13 0.50 -5.52 0.78
CA THR A 13 0.18 -6.95 0.63
C THR A 13 -1.28 -7.21 0.96
N CYS A 14 -1.80 -6.62 2.05
CA CYS A 14 -3.22 -6.70 2.42
C CYS A 14 -4.11 -6.10 1.32
N ALA A 15 -3.76 -4.91 0.83
CA ALA A 15 -4.50 -4.21 -0.24
C ALA A 15 -4.58 -5.08 -1.50
N LYS A 16 -3.45 -5.63 -1.95
CA LYS A 16 -3.37 -6.55 -3.10
C LYS A 16 -4.27 -7.76 -2.91
N MET A 17 -4.16 -8.45 -1.78
CA MET A 17 -4.95 -9.64 -1.47
C MET A 17 -6.46 -9.37 -1.45
N LEU A 18 -6.88 -8.21 -0.96
CA LEU A 18 -8.29 -7.82 -0.90
C LEU A 18 -8.80 -7.39 -2.29
N ALA A 19 -8.00 -6.63 -3.03
CA ALA A 19 -8.32 -6.23 -4.40
C ALA A 19 -8.49 -7.44 -5.33
N GLU A 20 -7.58 -8.42 -5.25
CA GLU A 20 -7.66 -9.69 -6.00
C GLU A 20 -8.94 -10.49 -5.68
N ARG A 21 -9.50 -10.32 -4.48
CA ARG A 21 -10.78 -10.92 -4.06
C ARG A 21 -12.00 -10.04 -4.39
N GLY A 22 -11.83 -9.06 -5.27
CA GLY A 22 -12.89 -8.17 -5.72
C GLY A 22 -13.37 -7.16 -4.67
N LYS A 23 -12.60 -6.91 -3.61
CA LYS A 23 -12.96 -5.93 -2.58
C LYS A 23 -12.48 -4.54 -2.98
N ARG A 24 -13.34 -3.53 -2.78
CA ARG A 24 -12.96 -2.13 -2.92
C ARG A 24 -12.13 -1.67 -1.72
N VAL A 25 -10.87 -1.34 -1.97
CA VAL A 25 -9.88 -0.89 -0.98
C VAL A 25 -9.41 0.54 -1.25
N LEU A 26 -9.19 1.31 -0.18
CA LEU A 26 -8.51 2.60 -0.17
C LEU A 26 -7.29 2.49 0.74
N VAL A 27 -6.11 2.83 0.23
CA VAL A 27 -4.87 2.86 1.01
C VAL A 27 -4.49 4.30 1.27
N LEU A 28 -4.19 4.64 2.53
CA LEU A 28 -3.72 5.95 2.95
C LEU A 28 -2.30 5.82 3.49
N GLU A 29 -1.40 6.68 3.03
CA GLU A 29 -0.02 6.77 3.51
C GLU A 29 0.23 8.19 4.01
N ALA A 30 1.03 8.31 5.07
CA ALA A 30 1.40 9.60 5.65
C ALA A 30 2.43 10.35 4.79
N THR A 31 3.24 9.61 4.03
CA THR A 31 4.26 10.16 3.12
C THR A 31 3.73 10.35 1.69
N ASP A 32 4.53 11.02 0.87
CA ASP A 32 4.28 11.27 -0.55
C ASP A 32 4.45 10.03 -1.44
N GLN A 33 5.11 8.98 -0.93
CA GLN A 33 5.35 7.73 -1.65
C GLN A 33 5.05 6.49 -0.81
N VAL A 34 4.84 5.37 -1.50
CA VAL A 34 4.61 4.06 -0.90
C VAL A 34 5.91 3.31 -0.62
N GLY A 35 5.82 2.15 0.03
CA GLY A 35 6.94 1.24 0.31
C GLY A 35 7.35 1.22 1.78
N GLY A 36 7.02 2.26 2.56
CA GLY A 36 7.39 2.36 3.96
C GLY A 36 8.89 2.15 4.17
N ARG A 37 9.28 1.24 5.08
CA ARG A 37 10.68 0.94 5.40
C ARG A 37 11.50 0.31 4.27
N VAL A 38 10.86 -0.17 3.20
CA VAL A 38 11.53 -0.80 2.05
C VAL A 38 11.47 0.08 0.79
N ARG A 39 11.12 1.36 0.93
CA ARG A 39 11.14 2.31 -0.20
C ARG A 39 12.55 2.41 -0.78
N THR A 40 12.63 2.43 -2.11
CA THR A 40 13.84 2.66 -2.88
C THR A 40 13.60 3.78 -3.89
N ASP A 41 14.65 4.49 -4.26
CA ASP A 41 14.59 5.52 -5.29
C ASP A 41 15.12 4.98 -6.63
N ILE A 42 14.73 5.62 -7.73
CA ILE A 42 15.27 5.31 -9.08
C ILE A 42 16.56 6.12 -9.26
N HIS A 43 17.62 5.48 -9.73
CA HIS A 43 18.90 6.10 -10.07
C HIS A 43 19.16 5.96 -11.57
N GLU A 44 19.75 6.99 -12.20
CA GLU A 44 20.18 6.97 -13.62
C GLU A 44 21.44 6.13 -13.83
#